data_AF-A0A034WLS3-F1
#
_entry.id   AF-A0A034WLS3-F1
#
_cell.length_a   1.000
_cell.length_b   1.000
_cell.length_c   1.000
_cell.angle_alpha   90.00
_cell.angle_beta   90.00
_cell.angle_gamma   90.00
#
_symmetry.space_group_name_H-M   'P 1'
#
loop_
_entity.id
_entity.type
_entity.pdbx_description
1 polymer ?
#
loop_
_entity_poly.entity_id
_entity_poly.type
_entity_poly.pdbx_seq_one_letter_code
_entity_poly.pdbx_strand_id
1 'polypeptide(L)'
;MCPEERMKAALDLIRNQSLKSLNTIMGQIEEFTKVRFVETVENTFHNWSKHSLSLDHPYTKSFTRQIKLNKEACKNVNFEQKTMDDKLKEIVKIYTTFKILRSVLNETKNEDNVREWQSTYKEKSRSIIDFLEITYDELTNNINAAHSAFMSTRNCSSLNIDHCINETIIPDYNRTAQVREWLIVVETISFFQFLITTLNNLMQMCN
;
A
#
# COMPACT_ATOMS: atom_id res chain seq x y z
N MET A 1 14.20 18.75 19.82
CA MET A 1 13.15 18.47 18.83
C MET A 1 11.80 18.40 19.53
N CYS A 2 10.91 19.35 19.23
CA CYS A 2 9.56 19.42 19.81
C CYS A 2 8.66 18.29 19.26
N PRO A 3 7.50 17.99 19.89
CA PRO A 3 6.59 16.93 19.43
C PRO A 3 6.17 17.07 17.96
N GLU A 4 5.89 18.29 17.50
CA GLU A 4 5.49 18.56 16.10
C GLU A 4 6.63 18.30 15.11
N GLU A 5 7.88 18.70 15.43
CA GLU A 5 9.05 18.40 14.60
C GLU A 5 9.30 16.88 14.51
N ARG A 6 9.13 16.14 15.62
CA ARG A 6 9.24 14.67 15.63
C ARG A 6 8.17 14.03 14.77
N MET A 7 6.93 14.48 14.90
CA MET A 7 5.81 14.00 14.09
C MET A 7 6.04 14.28 12.61
N LYS A 8 6.50 15.49 12.27
CA LYS A 8 6.84 15.84 10.89
C LYS A 8 7.94 14.93 10.33
N ALA A 9 9.02 14.71 11.05
CA ALA A 9 10.10 13.81 10.63
C ALA A 9 9.62 12.35 10.46
N ALA A 10 8.74 11.89 11.35
CA ALA A 10 8.15 10.55 11.28
C ALA A 10 7.24 10.38 10.05
N LEU A 11 6.40 11.37 9.75
CA LEU A 11 5.56 11.37 8.54
C LEU A 11 6.41 11.46 7.26
N ASP A 12 7.49 12.24 7.29
CA ASP A 12 8.44 12.36 6.18
C ASP A 12 9.15 11.04 5.87
N LEU A 13 9.55 10.30 6.92
CA LEU A 13 10.11 8.96 6.80
C LEU A 13 9.17 8.00 6.06
N ILE A 14 7.90 7.94 6.47
CA ILE A 14 6.90 7.09 5.81
C ILE A 14 6.75 7.53 4.35
N ARG A 15 6.62 8.84 4.10
CA ARG A 15 6.40 9.37 2.74
C ARG A 15 7.56 9.01 1.81
N ASN A 16 8.79 9.22 2.25
CA ASN A 16 9.98 8.99 1.43
C ASN A 16 10.13 7.49 1.11
N GLN A 17 9.85 6.60 2.08
CA GLN A 17 9.83 5.17 1.82
C GLN A 17 8.70 4.77 0.86
N SER A 18 7.49 5.30 1.04
CA SER A 18 6.36 5.02 0.13
C SER A 18 6.60 5.53 -1.29
N LEU A 19 7.23 6.70 -1.45
CA LEU A 19 7.62 7.23 -2.76
C LEU A 19 8.67 6.36 -3.44
N LYS A 20 9.69 5.90 -2.70
CA LYS A 20 10.69 4.96 -3.20
C LYS A 20 10.02 3.68 -3.68
N SER A 21 9.18 3.07 -2.84
CA SER A 21 8.47 1.83 -3.16
C SER A 21 7.55 1.96 -4.37
N LEU A 22 6.80 3.08 -4.47
CA LEU A 22 5.97 3.37 -5.64
C LEU A 22 6.81 3.39 -6.91
N ASN A 23 7.95 4.08 -6.90
CA ASN A 23 8.84 4.15 -8.05
C ASN A 23 9.45 2.78 -8.41
N THR A 24 9.86 1.99 -7.41
CA THR A 24 10.36 0.62 -7.62
C THR A 24 9.33 -0.26 -8.34
N ILE A 25 8.08 -0.25 -7.85
CA ILE A 25 6.99 -1.08 -8.39
C ILE A 25 6.58 -0.58 -9.77
N MET A 26 6.37 0.73 -9.93
CA MET A 26 6.00 1.33 -11.21
C MET A 26 7.08 1.12 -12.30
N GLY A 27 8.36 1.04 -11.91
CA GLY A 27 9.46 0.79 -12.86
C GLY A 27 9.43 -0.61 -13.50
N GLN A 28 8.71 -1.58 -12.90
CA GLN A 28 8.65 -2.97 -13.38
C GLN A 28 7.25 -3.43 -13.79
N ILE A 29 6.23 -2.57 -13.57
CA ILE A 29 4.83 -2.93 -13.79
C ILE A 29 4.54 -3.31 -15.24
N GLU A 30 5.19 -2.65 -16.21
CA GLU A 30 4.95 -2.90 -17.64
C GLU A 30 5.36 -4.32 -18.04
N GLU A 31 6.53 -4.78 -17.60
CA GLU A 31 7.01 -6.13 -17.87
C GLU A 31 6.08 -7.18 -17.26
N PHE A 32 5.76 -7.02 -15.98
CA PHE A 32 4.84 -7.90 -15.26
C PHE A 32 3.49 -8.00 -15.99
N THR A 33 2.90 -6.86 -16.37
CA THR A 33 1.61 -6.81 -17.04
C THR A 33 1.65 -7.50 -18.40
N LYS A 34 2.70 -7.23 -19.19
CA LYS A 34 2.89 -7.82 -20.52
C LYS A 34 3.05 -9.34 -20.46
N VAL A 35 3.81 -9.84 -19.50
CA VAL A 35 3.97 -11.29 -19.29
C VAL A 35 2.67 -11.93 -18.83
N ARG A 36 1.98 -11.32 -17.87
CA ARG A 36 0.80 -11.90 -17.24
C ARG A 36 -0.41 -11.96 -18.17
N PHE A 37 -0.63 -10.92 -18.97
CA PHE A 37 -1.87 -10.75 -19.73
C PHE A 37 -1.72 -10.85 -21.24
N VAL A 38 -0.49 -10.84 -21.79
CA VAL A 38 -0.22 -10.82 -23.24
C VAL A 38 -0.83 -9.56 -23.94
N GLU A 39 -1.50 -8.69 -23.18
CA GLU A 39 -2.13 -7.44 -23.59
C GLU A 39 -1.28 -6.23 -23.16
N THR A 40 -1.65 -5.04 -23.64
CA THR A 40 -1.06 -3.78 -23.16
C THR A 40 -1.52 -3.50 -21.72
N VAL A 41 -0.73 -2.68 -21.02
CA VAL A 41 -1.04 -2.18 -19.67
C VAL A 41 -2.42 -1.52 -19.64
N GLU A 42 -2.72 -0.69 -20.65
CA GLU A 42 -3.99 0.02 -20.77
C GLU A 42 -5.20 -0.90 -20.97
N ASN A 43 -5.09 -1.92 -21.83
CA ASN A 43 -6.17 -2.90 -22.04
C ASN A 43 -6.43 -3.75 -20.81
N THR A 44 -5.35 -4.18 -20.13
CA THR A 44 -5.44 -4.85 -18.85
C THR A 44 -6.19 -3.95 -17.86
N PHE A 45 -5.86 -2.66 -17.76
CA PHE A 45 -6.62 -1.76 -16.89
C PHE A 45 -8.10 -1.67 -17.22
N HIS A 46 -8.44 -1.51 -18.50
CA HIS A 46 -9.84 -1.42 -18.91
C HIS A 46 -10.62 -2.68 -18.50
N ASN A 47 -10.08 -3.86 -18.81
CA ASN A 47 -10.72 -5.14 -18.50
C ASN A 47 -10.85 -5.36 -17.00
N TRP A 48 -9.82 -4.98 -16.25
CA TRP A 48 -9.70 -5.29 -14.83
C TRP A 48 -10.37 -4.28 -13.91
N SER A 49 -10.60 -3.06 -14.39
CA SER A 49 -11.45 -2.06 -13.71
C SER A 49 -12.87 -2.55 -13.45
N LYS A 50 -13.33 -3.58 -14.17
CA LYS A 50 -14.65 -4.22 -14.03
C LYS A 50 -14.68 -5.23 -12.88
N HIS A 51 -13.54 -5.59 -12.31
CA HIS A 51 -13.43 -6.53 -11.20
C HIS A 51 -13.20 -5.79 -9.88
N SER A 52 -13.76 -6.32 -8.79
CA SER A 52 -13.54 -5.77 -7.45
C SER A 52 -12.78 -6.75 -6.57
N LEU A 53 -11.66 -6.28 -6.00
CA LEU A 53 -11.16 -6.85 -4.76
C LEU A 53 -12.01 -6.26 -3.63
N SER A 54 -12.88 -7.07 -3.03
CA SER A 54 -13.61 -6.69 -1.83
C SER A 54 -12.66 -6.78 -0.63
N LEU A 55 -11.62 -5.95 -0.58
CA LEU A 55 -10.68 -5.88 0.53
C LEU A 55 -11.11 -4.80 1.51
N ASP A 56 -11.31 -5.18 2.78
CA ASP A 56 -11.58 -4.21 3.84
C ASP A 56 -10.29 -3.80 4.55
N HIS A 57 -10.05 -2.50 4.61
CA HIS A 57 -8.94 -1.86 5.29
C HIS A 57 -9.29 -0.40 5.63
N PRO A 58 -8.56 0.28 6.53
CA PRO A 58 -8.87 1.64 6.99
C PRO A 58 -9.12 2.70 5.90
N TYR A 59 -8.60 2.48 4.68
CA TYR A 59 -8.73 3.41 3.55
C TYR A 59 -9.62 2.91 2.40
N THR A 60 -10.42 1.85 2.59
CA THR A 60 -11.21 1.23 1.49
C THR A 60 -12.18 2.22 0.84
N LYS A 61 -12.64 3.22 1.60
CA LYS A 61 -13.54 4.28 1.11
C LYS A 61 -12.83 5.59 0.78
N SER A 62 -11.52 5.66 0.98
CA SER A 62 -10.72 6.89 0.92
C SER A 62 -10.03 7.08 -0.42
N PHE A 63 -9.83 6.02 -1.19
CA PHE A 63 -9.35 6.09 -2.55
C PHE A 63 -10.15 5.15 -3.44
N THR A 64 -10.32 5.55 -4.70
CA THR A 64 -10.69 4.63 -5.76
C THR A 64 -9.41 4.03 -6.33
N ARG A 65 -9.42 2.73 -6.66
CA ARG A 65 -8.36 2.13 -7.47
C ARG A 65 -8.18 2.93 -8.75
N GLN A 66 -7.04 3.58 -8.90
CA GLN A 66 -6.73 4.41 -10.05
C GLN A 66 -5.31 4.11 -10.50
N ILE A 67 -5.17 3.77 -11.78
CA ILE A 67 -3.86 3.72 -12.46
C ILE A 67 -3.90 4.59 -13.73
N LYS A 68 -4.79 5.57 -13.77
CA LYS A 68 -4.77 6.55 -14.85
C LYS A 68 -3.47 7.37 -14.73
N LEU A 69 -2.66 7.31 -15.79
CA LEU A 69 -1.52 8.21 -16.06
C LEU A 69 -1.94 9.69 -16.03
N ASN A 70 -3.23 9.98 -16.21
CA ASN A 70 -3.80 11.28 -15.88
C ASN A 70 -4.02 11.37 -14.37
N LYS A 71 -3.05 12.02 -13.72
CA LYS A 71 -3.10 12.55 -12.36
C LYS A 71 -4.29 13.52 -12.20
N GLU A 72 -5.52 13.03 -12.22
CA GLU A 72 -6.55 13.74 -11.48
C GLU A 72 -6.16 13.56 -10.02
N ALA A 73 -5.67 14.64 -9.39
CA ALA A 73 -5.31 14.65 -7.99
C ALA A 73 -6.41 13.93 -7.22
N CYS A 74 -6.05 12.91 -6.42
CA CYS A 74 -6.96 12.35 -5.43
C CYS A 74 -7.62 13.54 -4.76
N LYS A 75 -8.96 13.68 -4.90
CA LYS A 75 -9.67 14.89 -4.47
C LYS A 75 -9.20 15.21 -3.06
N ASN A 76 -8.51 16.34 -2.91
CA ASN A 76 -8.03 16.80 -1.62
C ASN A 76 -9.27 16.95 -0.74
N VAL A 77 -9.50 15.97 0.13
CA VAL A 77 -10.47 16.12 1.21
C VAL A 77 -9.92 17.28 2.03
N ASN A 78 -10.70 18.34 2.22
CA ASN A 78 -10.31 19.42 3.13
C ASN A 78 -9.99 18.80 4.48
N PHE A 79 -8.71 18.74 4.81
CA PHE A 79 -8.28 18.19 6.08
C PHE A 79 -8.39 19.32 7.10
N GLU A 80 -9.35 19.21 8.00
CA GLU A 80 -9.36 19.99 9.23
C GLU A 80 -8.04 19.78 9.98
N GLN A 81 -7.61 20.77 10.76
CA GLN A 81 -6.38 20.70 11.55
C GLN A 81 -6.44 19.48 12.46
N LYS A 82 -5.55 18.50 12.25
CA LYS A 82 -5.51 17.28 13.05
C LYS A 82 -4.69 17.48 14.33
N THR A 83 -5.22 16.98 15.44
CA THR A 83 -4.48 16.91 16.72
C THR A 83 -3.31 15.93 16.62
N MET A 84 -2.39 15.97 17.60
CA MET A 84 -1.29 15.00 17.68
C MET A 84 -1.80 13.55 17.78
N ASP A 85 -2.87 13.35 18.55
CA ASP A 85 -3.55 12.07 18.70
C ASP A 85 -4.08 11.56 17.36
N ASP A 86 -4.68 12.44 16.56
CA ASP A 86 -5.21 12.08 15.24
C ASP A 86 -4.11 11.76 14.25
N LYS A 87 -2.98 12.48 14.29
CA LYS A 87 -1.79 12.17 13.50
C LYS A 87 -1.21 10.80 13.90
N LEU A 88 -1.15 10.49 15.19
CA LEU A 88 -0.67 9.19 15.69
C LEU A 88 -1.61 8.04 15.28
N LYS A 89 -2.93 8.23 15.40
CA LYS A 89 -3.94 7.26 14.89
C LYS A 89 -3.80 7.05 13.39
N GLU A 90 -3.45 8.08 12.63
CA GLU A 90 -3.22 7.98 11.19
C GLU A 90 -2.01 7.08 10.88
N ILE A 91 -0.90 7.22 11.60
CA ILE A 91 0.27 6.32 11.46
C ILE A 91 -0.15 4.86 11.71
N VAL A 92 -0.99 4.60 12.72
CA VAL A 92 -1.50 3.26 12.99
C VAL A 92 -2.36 2.74 11.83
N LYS A 93 -3.27 3.55 11.29
CA LYS A 93 -4.07 3.16 10.10
C LYS A 93 -3.21 2.83 8.89
N ILE A 94 -2.16 3.62 8.64
CA ILE A 94 -1.18 3.39 7.57
C ILE A 94 -0.48 2.05 7.78
N TYR A 95 0.05 1.82 8.98
CA TYR A 95 0.73 0.57 9.35
C TYR A 95 -0.19 -0.65 9.15
N THR A 96 -1.42 -0.58 9.65
CA THR A 96 -2.44 -1.64 9.51
C THR A 96 -2.72 -1.93 8.04
N THR A 97 -2.87 -0.90 7.21
CA THR A 97 -3.14 -1.08 5.78
C THR A 97 -1.99 -1.77 5.06
N PHE A 98 -0.74 -1.39 5.35
CA PHE A 98 0.41 -2.11 4.78
C PHE A 98 0.45 -3.58 5.18
N LYS A 99 0.15 -3.90 6.44
CA LYS A 99 0.06 -5.29 6.90
C LYS A 99 -1.02 -6.07 6.16
N ILE A 100 -2.20 -5.49 5.99
CA ILE A 100 -3.30 -6.12 5.23
C ILE A 100 -2.84 -6.42 3.80
N LEU A 101 -2.32 -5.41 3.09
CA LEU A 101 -1.86 -5.58 1.70
C LEU A 101 -0.76 -6.65 1.58
N ARG A 102 0.22 -6.65 2.50
CA ARG A 102 1.28 -7.65 2.50
C ARG A 102 0.75 -9.05 2.78
N SER A 103 -0.16 -9.20 3.73
CA SER A 103 -0.77 -10.50 4.04
C SER A 103 -1.54 -11.07 2.84
N VAL A 104 -2.34 -10.24 2.18
CA VAL A 104 -3.09 -10.65 0.97
C VAL A 104 -2.13 -11.03 -0.17
N LEU A 105 -1.05 -10.27 -0.36
CA LEU A 105 -0.03 -10.59 -1.36
C LEU A 105 0.69 -11.92 -1.06
N ASN A 106 1.00 -12.19 0.21
CA ASN A 106 1.59 -13.47 0.63
C ASN A 106 0.62 -14.64 0.39
N GLU A 107 -0.66 -14.47 0.71
CA GLU A 107 -1.69 -15.48 0.41
C GLU A 107 -1.86 -15.70 -1.10
N THR A 108 -1.64 -14.65 -1.91
CA THR A 108 -1.66 -14.72 -3.38
C THR A 108 -0.45 -15.45 -3.95
N LYS A 109 0.75 -15.25 -3.39
CA LYS A 109 1.99 -15.93 -3.79
C LYS A 109 2.16 -17.27 -3.04
N ASN A 110 1.16 -18.13 -3.14
CA ASN A 110 1.20 -19.47 -2.56
C ASN A 110 1.79 -20.50 -3.54
N GLU A 111 2.10 -21.70 -3.04
CA GLU A 111 2.72 -22.78 -3.82
C GLU A 111 1.88 -23.23 -5.03
N ASP A 112 0.55 -23.21 -4.92
CA ASP A 112 -0.35 -23.61 -6.00
C ASP A 112 -0.29 -22.62 -7.15
N ASN A 113 -0.39 -21.33 -6.83
CA ASN A 113 -0.28 -20.26 -7.82
C ASN A 113 1.12 -20.20 -8.44
N VAL A 114 2.19 -20.37 -7.65
CA VAL A 114 3.56 -20.42 -8.18
C VAL A 114 3.74 -21.59 -9.16
N ARG A 115 3.24 -22.78 -8.84
CA ARG A 115 3.26 -23.94 -9.75
C ARG A 115 2.46 -23.70 -11.02
N GLU A 116 1.28 -23.08 -10.90
CA GLU A 116 0.46 -22.69 -12.04
C GLU A 116 1.22 -21.72 -12.95
N TRP A 117 1.81 -20.66 -12.40
CA TRP A 117 2.56 -19.69 -13.21
C TRP A 117 3.77 -20.31 -13.89
N GLN A 118 4.52 -21.19 -13.20
CA GLN A 118 5.66 -21.90 -13.79
C GLN A 118 5.21 -22.82 -14.95
N SER A 119 4.06 -23.49 -14.80
CA SER A 119 3.49 -24.33 -15.85
C SER A 119 3.00 -23.50 -17.05
N THR A 120 2.24 -22.43 -16.79
CA THR A 120 1.60 -21.59 -17.80
C THR A 120 2.61 -20.70 -18.54
N TYR A 121 3.51 -20.02 -17.83
CA TYR A 121 4.39 -18.99 -18.37
C TYR A 121 5.84 -19.46 -18.60
N LYS A 122 6.21 -20.66 -18.13
CA LYS A 122 7.54 -21.27 -18.30
C LYS A 122 8.65 -20.31 -17.86
N GLU A 123 9.65 -20.05 -18.70
CA GLU A 123 10.78 -19.16 -18.39
C GLU A 123 10.35 -17.73 -18.03
N LYS A 124 9.20 -17.27 -18.53
CA LYS A 124 8.66 -15.94 -18.21
C LYS A 124 7.98 -15.88 -16.83
N SER A 125 7.75 -17.01 -16.16
CA SER A 125 7.16 -17.03 -14.83
C SER A 125 8.02 -16.29 -13.79
N ARG A 126 9.34 -16.21 -14.01
CA ARG A 126 10.24 -15.45 -13.13
C ARG A 126 9.84 -13.98 -13.04
N SER A 127 9.51 -13.32 -14.16
CA SER A 127 9.07 -11.91 -14.13
C SER A 127 7.83 -11.70 -13.28
N ILE A 128 6.92 -12.68 -13.17
CA ILE A 128 5.76 -12.61 -12.26
C ILE A 128 6.19 -12.81 -10.81
N ILE A 129 6.93 -13.88 -10.52
CA ILE A 129 7.34 -14.26 -9.17
C ILE A 129 8.22 -13.15 -8.55
N ASP A 130 9.20 -12.67 -9.31
CA ASP A 130 10.16 -11.66 -8.89
C ASP A 130 9.44 -10.32 -8.65
N PHE A 131 8.49 -9.94 -9.52
CA PHE A 131 7.71 -8.72 -9.31
C PHE A 131 6.86 -8.77 -8.04
N LEU A 132 6.22 -9.91 -7.75
CA LEU A 132 5.43 -10.08 -6.52
C LEU A 132 6.33 -10.14 -5.27
N GLU A 133 7.53 -10.72 -5.37
CA GLU A 133 8.57 -10.66 -4.31
C GLU A 133 8.98 -9.21 -4.03
N ILE A 134 9.30 -8.44 -5.07
CA ILE A 134 9.68 -7.03 -4.94
C ILE A 134 8.54 -6.21 -4.31
N THR A 135 7.29 -6.46 -4.74
CA THR A 135 6.12 -5.79 -4.14
C THR A 135 5.98 -6.14 -2.65
N TYR A 136 6.23 -7.40 -2.28
CA TYR A 136 6.20 -7.85 -0.89
C TYR A 136 7.31 -7.21 -0.03
N ASP A 137 8.52 -7.13 -0.56
CA ASP A 137 9.67 -6.50 0.10
C ASP A 137 9.43 -5.01 0.32
N GLU A 138 8.92 -4.32 -0.70
CA GLU A 138 8.59 -2.91 -0.60
C GLU A 138 7.45 -2.65 0.40
N LEU A 139 6.44 -3.51 0.48
CA LEU A 139 5.44 -3.45 1.55
C LEU A 139 6.08 -3.66 2.93
N THR A 140 7.01 -4.62 3.07
CA THR A 140 7.72 -4.86 4.33
C THR A 140 8.57 -3.66 4.76
N ASN A 141 9.27 -3.01 3.82
CA ASN A 141 10.01 -1.80 4.11
C ASN A 141 9.11 -0.66 4.61
N ASN A 142 7.91 -0.52 4.04
CA ASN A 142 6.92 0.46 4.49
C ASN A 142 6.32 0.13 5.86
N ILE A 143 6.07 -1.14 6.16
CA ILE A 143 5.67 -1.59 7.51
C ILE A 143 6.73 -1.17 8.54
N ASN A 144 8.01 -1.40 8.23
CA ASN A 144 9.12 -1.06 9.12
C ASN A 144 9.26 0.47 9.30
N ALA A 145 9.07 1.25 8.23
CA ALA A 145 9.08 2.70 8.29
C ALA A 145 7.92 3.25 9.16
N ALA A 146 6.69 2.76 8.94
CA ALA A 146 5.52 3.14 9.72
C ALA A 146 5.64 2.74 11.20
N HIS A 147 6.19 1.54 11.47
CA HIS A 147 6.47 1.11 12.84
C HIS A 147 7.51 2.01 13.51
N SER A 148 8.60 2.33 12.83
CA SER A 148 9.65 3.23 13.36
C SER A 148 9.12 4.65 13.59
N ALA A 149 8.30 5.15 12.68
CA ALA A 149 7.59 6.42 12.81
C ALA A 149 6.67 6.43 14.04
N PHE A 150 5.88 5.36 14.25
CA PHE A 150 5.06 5.21 15.45
C PHE A 150 5.91 5.20 16.72
N MET A 151 6.95 4.37 16.79
CA MET A 151 7.79 4.23 17.98
C MET A 151 8.50 5.52 18.36
N SER A 152 8.86 6.35 17.38
CA SER A 152 9.49 7.66 17.62
C SER A 152 8.50 8.76 18.05
N THR A 153 7.20 8.57 17.81
CA THR A 153 6.15 9.57 18.07
C THR A 153 5.15 9.18 19.15
N ARG A 154 5.10 7.92 19.60
CA ARG A 154 4.12 7.43 20.59
C ARG A 154 4.09 8.22 21.91
N ASN A 155 5.21 8.82 22.32
CA ASN A 155 5.30 9.65 23.53
C ASN A 155 5.00 11.15 23.27
N CYS A 156 4.62 11.53 22.04
CA CYS A 156 4.24 12.90 21.69
C CYS A 156 2.78 13.22 22.07
N SER A 157 2.03 12.22 22.49
CA SER A 157 0.62 12.28 22.88
C SER A 157 0.43 11.52 24.20
N SER A 158 -0.62 11.84 24.96
CA SER A 158 -1.06 11.06 26.13
C SER A 158 -1.85 9.80 25.74
N LEU A 159 -2.15 9.61 24.44
CA LEU A 159 -2.88 8.48 23.90
C LEU A 159 -2.04 7.19 23.95
N ASN A 160 -2.49 6.20 24.71
CA ASN A 160 -1.85 4.88 24.76
C ASN A 160 -2.49 3.92 23.74
N ILE A 161 -1.84 3.75 22.59
CA ILE A 161 -2.30 2.86 21.51
C ILE A 161 -1.21 1.86 21.04
N ASP A 162 -0.27 1.52 21.93
CA ASP A 162 0.82 0.58 21.62
C ASP A 162 0.31 -0.83 21.26
N HIS A 163 -0.87 -1.21 21.74
CA HIS A 163 -1.49 -2.49 21.39
C HIS A 163 -1.87 -2.55 19.90
N CYS A 164 -2.28 -1.43 19.29
CA CYS A 164 -2.78 -1.40 17.92
C CYS A 164 -1.70 -1.76 16.86
N ILE A 165 -0.41 -1.58 17.17
CA ILE A 165 0.68 -1.98 16.25
C ILE A 165 1.10 -3.44 16.43
N ASN A 166 0.83 -4.04 17.60
CA ASN A 166 1.22 -5.41 17.92
C ASN A 166 0.15 -6.44 17.56
N GLU A 167 -1.06 -6.00 17.22
CA GLU A 167 -2.15 -6.88 16.83
C GLU A 167 -1.82 -7.73 15.59
N THR A 168 -2.14 -9.01 15.68
CA THR A 168 -2.18 -9.89 14.51
C THR A 168 -3.36 -9.46 13.64
N ILE A 169 -3.10 -9.19 12.37
CA ILE A 169 -4.12 -8.75 11.43
C ILE A 169 -4.47 -9.93 10.52
N ILE A 170 -5.74 -10.32 10.53
CA ILE A 170 -6.31 -11.28 9.58
C ILE A 170 -7.05 -10.45 8.52
N PRO A 171 -6.59 -10.45 7.26
CA PRO A 171 -7.22 -9.65 6.22
C PRO A 171 -8.61 -10.23 5.91
N ASP A 172 -9.61 -9.34 5.89
CA ASP A 172 -10.97 -9.67 5.45
C ASP A 172 -11.14 -9.26 3.99
N TYR A 173 -11.37 -10.25 3.15
CA TYR A 173 -11.68 -10.04 1.75
C TYR A 173 -12.45 -11.22 1.16
N ASN A 174 -13.07 -11.01 -0.01
CA ASN A 174 -13.78 -12.09 -0.70
C ASN A 174 -12.79 -13.16 -1.21
N ARG A 175 -12.51 -14.18 -0.39
CA ARG A 175 -11.65 -15.33 -0.69
C ARG A 175 -12.23 -16.29 -1.74
N THR A 176 -13.54 -16.20 -2.01
CA THR A 176 -14.21 -17.07 -2.99
C THR A 176 -14.01 -16.61 -4.44
N ALA A 177 -13.84 -15.31 -4.64
CA ALA A 177 -13.25 -14.80 -5.87
C ALA A 177 -11.73 -14.97 -5.72
N GLN A 178 -11.08 -15.80 -6.56
CA GLN A 178 -9.61 -15.88 -6.58
C GLN A 178 -9.03 -14.46 -6.48
N VAL A 179 -8.19 -14.20 -5.47
CA VAL A 179 -7.46 -12.92 -5.40
C VAL A 179 -6.57 -12.90 -6.61
N ARG A 180 -6.93 -12.05 -7.54
CA ARG A 180 -6.21 -11.99 -8.79
C ARG A 180 -4.98 -11.12 -8.56
N GLU A 181 -3.79 -11.65 -8.84
CA GLU A 181 -2.50 -11.01 -8.49
C GLU A 181 -2.43 -9.54 -8.89
N TRP A 182 -3.01 -9.24 -10.04
CA TRP A 182 -3.10 -7.88 -10.54
C TRP A 182 -3.91 -6.94 -9.65
N LEU A 183 -5.04 -7.38 -9.09
CA LEU A 183 -5.89 -6.53 -8.26
C LEU A 183 -5.18 -6.08 -6.97
N ILE A 184 -4.42 -6.97 -6.32
CA ILE A 184 -3.66 -6.60 -5.13
C ILE A 184 -2.48 -5.66 -5.47
N VAL A 185 -1.85 -5.83 -6.62
CA VAL A 185 -0.84 -4.90 -7.14
C VAL A 185 -1.45 -3.52 -7.40
N VAL A 186 -2.62 -3.48 -8.04
CA VAL A 186 -3.35 -2.23 -8.31
C VAL A 186 -3.74 -1.50 -7.01
N GLU A 187 -4.27 -2.25 -6.04
CA GLU A 187 -4.62 -1.72 -4.72
C GLU A 187 -3.40 -1.14 -4.02
N THR A 188 -2.27 -1.84 -4.05
CA THR A 188 -1.00 -1.41 -3.45
C THR A 188 -0.50 -0.11 -4.05
N ILE A 189 -0.48 -0.01 -5.39
CA ILE A 189 -0.05 1.21 -6.10
C ILE A 189 -0.99 2.38 -5.79
N SER A 190 -2.30 2.13 -5.82
CA SER A 190 -3.32 3.15 -5.54
C SER A 190 -3.18 3.69 -4.11
N PHE A 191 -2.93 2.79 -3.15
CA PHE A 191 -2.67 3.18 -1.77
C PHE A 191 -1.41 4.04 -1.64
N PHE A 192 -0.30 3.67 -2.28
CA PHE A 192 0.92 4.50 -2.25
C PHE A 192 0.69 5.90 -2.81
N GLN A 193 -0.01 6.02 -3.94
CA GLN A 193 -0.34 7.31 -4.55
C GLN A 193 -1.21 8.19 -3.63
N PHE A 194 -2.24 7.59 -3.03
CA PHE A 194 -3.09 8.24 -2.02
C PHE A 194 -2.28 8.69 -0.80
N LEU A 195 -1.41 7.80 -0.31
CA LEU A 195 -0.65 7.99 0.91
C LEU A 195 0.36 9.14 0.80
N ILE A 196 1.08 9.25 -0.33
CA ILE A 196 2.05 10.33 -0.56
C ILE A 196 1.36 11.71 -0.46
N THR A 197 0.17 11.85 -1.03
CA THR A 197 -0.64 13.08 -0.94
C THR A 197 -1.09 13.33 0.50
N THR A 198 -1.61 12.31 1.17
CA THR A 198 -2.10 12.40 2.55
C THR A 198 -1.00 12.81 3.53
N LEU A 199 0.20 12.21 3.42
CA LEU A 199 1.33 12.52 4.29
C LEU A 199 1.85 13.94 4.08
N ASN A 200 1.88 14.44 2.84
CA ASN A 200 2.24 15.83 2.57
C ASN A 200 1.30 16.81 3.30
N ASN A 201 0.00 16.56 3.27
CA ASN A 201 -0.99 17.40 3.95
C ASN A 201 -0.80 17.35 5.48
N LEU A 202 -0.60 16.16 6.07
CA LEU A 202 -0.38 16.01 7.50
C LEU A 202 0.88 16.73 7.98
N MET A 203 1.97 16.69 7.20
CA MET A 203 3.21 17.39 7.53
C MET A 203 3.07 18.92 7.50
N GLN A 204 2.22 19.46 6.63
CA GLN A 204 1.90 20.89 6.61
C GLN A 204 1.12 21.33 7.85
N MET A 205 0.43 20.41 8.53
CA MET A 205 -0.28 20.67 9.80
C MET A 205 0.62 20.55 11.03
N CYS A 206 1.90 20.23 10.87
CA CYS A 206 2.88 20.19 11.96
C CYS A 206 3.61 21.53 12.12
N ASN A 207 2.93 22.64 11.85
CA ASN A 207 3.46 24.01 11.97
C ASN A 207 3.19 24.59 13.35
#